data_AF-A0A352UHW1-F1
#
_entry.id   AF-A0A352UHW1-F1
#
_cell.length_a   1.000
_cell.length_b   1.000
_cell.length_c   1.000
_cell.angle_alpha   90.00
_cell.angle_beta   90.00
_cell.angle_gamma   90.00
#
_symmetry.space_group_name_H-M   'P 1'
#
loop_
_entity.id
_entity.type
_entity.pdbx_description
1 polymer ?
#
loop_
_entity_poly.entity_id
_entity_poly.type
_entity_poly.pdbx_seq_one_letter_code
_entity_poly.pdbx_strand_id
1 'polypeptide(L)' 'VVTHGLFVEAGAIASLPEADHGSWGGAIGYCEGVRLTFDGTFENCQILRVPDERHLVEN' A
#
# COMPACT_ATOMS: atom_id res chain seq x y z
N VAL A 1 5.47 -0.73 9.49
CA VAL A 1 4.77 0.25 10.36
C VAL A 1 3.32 -0.17 10.44
N VAL A 2 2.70 -0.19 11.62
CA VAL A 2 1.25 -0.43 11.77
C VAL A 2 0.59 0.91 12.08
N THR A 3 -0.33 1.34 11.22
CA THR A 3 -0.99 2.66 11.29
C THR A 3 -2.28 2.63 10.47
N HIS A 4 -2.98 3.76 10.35
CA HIS A 4 -4.16 3.91 9.48
C HIS A 4 -3.79 3.82 7.99
N GLY A 5 -4.72 3.30 7.17
CA GLY A 5 -4.53 3.11 5.72
C GLY A 5 -3.99 4.35 5.01
N LEU A 6 -4.58 5.53 5.30
CA LEU A 6 -4.14 6.81 4.73
C LEU A 6 -2.64 7.09 4.93
N PHE A 7 -2.08 6.78 6.11
CA PHE A 7 -0.66 7.00 6.37
C PHE A 7 0.23 5.96 5.69
N VAL A 8 -0.27 4.73 5.50
CA VAL A 8 0.42 3.71 4.71
C VAL A 8 0.51 4.15 3.25
N GLU A 9 -0.60 4.59 2.67
CA GLU A 9 -0.68 5.05 1.27
C GLU A 9 0.18 6.31 1.05
N ALA A 10 0.06 7.31 1.92
CA ALA A 10 0.87 8.52 1.83
C ALA A 10 2.37 8.22 1.92
N GLY A 11 2.77 7.29 2.80
CA GLY A 11 4.15 6.84 2.90
C GLY A 11 4.62 6.11 1.64
N ALA A 12 3.78 5.28 1.04
CA ALA A 12 4.08 4.57 -0.20
C ALA A 12 4.26 5.53 -1.39
N ILE A 13 3.34 6.49 -1.55
CA ILE A 13 3.40 7.53 -2.59
C ILE A 13 4.66 8.40 -2.41
N ALA A 14 4.93 8.85 -1.19
CA ALA A 14 6.12 9.66 -0.92
C ALA A 14 7.44 8.90 -1.17
N SER A 15 7.43 7.57 -0.98
CA SER A 15 8.59 6.71 -1.22
C SER A 15 8.85 6.49 -2.72
N LEU A 16 7.78 6.40 -3.52
CA LEU A 16 7.83 6.16 -4.96
C LEU A 16 6.89 7.12 -5.71
N PRO A 17 7.24 8.41 -5.80
CA PRO A 17 6.36 9.45 -6.32
C PRO A 17 6.05 9.29 -7.81
N GLU A 18 6.96 8.68 -8.57
CA GLU A 18 6.85 8.49 -10.03
C GLU A 18 6.23 7.13 -10.42
N ALA A 19 5.80 6.32 -9.45
CA ALA A 19 5.16 5.04 -9.76
C ALA A 19 3.76 5.24 -10.36
N ASP A 20 3.29 4.26 -11.13
CA ASP A 20 1.90 4.22 -11.60
C ASP A 20 0.95 3.86 -10.44
N HIS A 21 0.55 4.85 -9.66
CA HIS A 21 -0.35 4.67 -8.52
C HIS A 21 -1.76 4.22 -8.96
N GLY A 22 -2.15 4.48 -10.22
CA GLY A 22 -3.42 4.00 -10.76
C GLY A 22 -3.51 2.48 -10.83
N SER A 23 -2.36 1.80 -10.94
CA SER A 23 -2.27 0.34 -10.95
C SER A 23 -2.40 -0.30 -9.55
N TRP A 24 -2.36 0.48 -8.46
CA TRP A 24 -2.35 -0.05 -7.08
C TRP A 24 -3.72 -0.51 -6.58
N GLY A 25 -4.78 -0.24 -7.33
CA GLY A 25 -6.15 -0.61 -7.01
C GLY A 25 -6.82 0.36 -6.04
N GLY A 26 -7.84 -0.12 -5.32
CA GLY A 26 -8.61 0.69 -4.35
C GLY A 26 -7.81 1.03 -3.09
N ALA A 27 -8.46 1.74 -2.16
CA ALA A 27 -7.82 2.12 -0.91
C ALA A 27 -7.36 0.89 -0.10
N ILE A 28 -6.31 1.04 0.72
CA ILE A 28 -5.83 -0.03 1.60
C ILE A 28 -6.81 -0.27 2.75
N GLY A 29 -7.27 -1.52 2.89
CA GLY A 29 -8.22 -1.93 3.92
C GLY A 29 -7.62 -2.42 5.23
N TYR A 30 -8.48 -2.92 6.12
CA TYR A 30 -8.05 -3.51 7.38
C TYR A 30 -7.16 -4.73 7.14
N CYS A 31 -6.04 -4.77 7.87
CA CYS A 31 -5.02 -5.82 7.77
C CYS A 31 -4.34 -5.92 6.38
N GLU A 32 -4.55 -4.95 5.51
CA GLU A 32 -3.80 -4.78 4.27
C GLU A 32 -2.62 -3.84 4.47
N GLY A 33 -1.75 -3.71 3.46
CA GLY A 33 -0.64 -2.78 3.53
C GLY A 33 0.22 -2.77 2.28
N VAL A 34 1.46 -2.30 2.42
CA VAL A 34 2.45 -2.30 1.35
C VAL A 34 3.76 -2.92 1.80
N ARG A 35 4.50 -3.47 0.85
CA ARG A 35 5.91 -3.84 0.99
C ARG A 35 6.75 -2.94 0.11
N LEU A 36 7.62 -2.15 0.73
CA LEU A 36 8.61 -1.33 0.05
C LEU A 36 9.94 -2.08 -0.05
N THR A 37 10.60 -2.00 -1.21
CA THR A 37 11.98 -2.47 -1.41
C THR A 37 12.90 -1.25 -1.49
N PHE A 38 14.03 -1.31 -0.78
CA PHE A 38 14.98 -0.21 -0.67
C PHE A 38 16.41 -0.72 -0.81
N ASP A 39 17.16 -0.14 -1.76
CA ASP A 39 18.61 -0.29 -1.91
C ASP A 39 19.23 1.07 -2.28
N GLY A 40 19.59 1.85 -1.26
CA GLY A 40 20.05 3.24 -1.42
C GLY A 40 18.95 4.25 -1.82
N THR A 41 17.97 3.79 -2.59
CA THR A 41 16.70 4.46 -2.92
C THR A 41 15.55 3.45 -2.85
N PHE A 42 14.31 3.93 -2.82
CA PHE A 42 13.15 3.05 -3.00
C PHE A 42 13.06 2.59 -4.44
N GLU A 43 12.89 1.28 -4.63
CA GLU A 43 12.89 0.65 -5.96
C GLU A 43 11.54 0.06 -6.34
N ASN A 44 10.74 -0.36 -5.34
CA ASN A 44 9.47 -1.04 -5.59
C ASN A 44 8.48 -0.90 -4.42
N CYS A 45 7.19 -0.90 -4.76
CA CYS A 45 6.06 -0.98 -3.84
C CYS A 45 5.13 -2.11 -4.27
N GLN A 46 4.96 -3.12 -3.42
CA GLN A 46 3.97 -4.16 -3.60
C GLN A 46 2.78 -3.91 -2.69
N ILE A 47 1.58 -3.81 -3.26
CA ILE A 47 0.34 -3.77 -2.47
C ILE A 47 0.02 -5.18 -1.96
N LEU A 48 -0.24 -5.30 -0.66
CA LEU A 48 -0.58 -6.54 0.03
C LEU A 48 -2.06 -6.50 0.40
N ARG A 49 -2.83 -7.36 -0.27
CA ARG A 49 -4.28 -7.49 -0.05
C ARG A 49 -4.58 -8.72 0.79
N VAL A 50 -5.65 -8.65 1.57
CA VAL A 50 -6.20 -9.85 2.21
C VAL A 50 -7.15 -10.56 1.22
N PRO A 51 -7.44 -11.86 1.41
CA PRO A 51 -8.46 -12.54 0.63
C PRO A 51 -9.82 -11.86 0.77
N ASP A 52 -10.63 -11.85 -0.29
CA ASP A 52 -11.93 -11.17 -0.32
C ASP A 52 -12.86 -11.63 0.81
N GLU A 53 -12.81 -12.92 1.18
CA GLU A 53 -13.65 -13.45 2.28
C GLU A 53 -13.32 -12.85 3.65
N ARG A 54 -12.20 -12.11 3.77
CA ARG A 54 -11.74 -11.45 4.99
C ARG A 54 -11.90 -9.93 4.96
N HIS A 55 -12.48 -9.38 3.89
CA HIS A 55 -12.88 -7.97 3.89
C HIS A 55 -14.07 -7.77 4.83
N LEU A 56 -13.78 -7.19 5.99
CA LEU A 56 -14.81 -6.89 7.00
C LEU A 56 -15.69 -5.70 6.60
N VAL A 57 -15.18 -4.81 5.73
CA VAL A 57 -15.85 -3.62 5.21
C VAL A 57 -15.26 -3.32 3.82
N GLU A 58 -16.09 -2.85 2.87
CA GLU A 58 -15.63 -2.31 1.58
C GLU A 58 -15.04 -0.90 1.78
N ASN A 59 -13.87 -0.63 1.19
CA ASN A 59 -13.23 0.69 1.22
C ASN A 59 -13.44 1.46 -0.07
#